data_AF-A0A923WWD8-F1
#
_entry.id   AF-A0A923WWD8-F1
#
_cell.length_a   1.000
_cell.length_b   1.000
_cell.length_c   1.000
_cell.angle_alpha   90.00
_cell.angle_beta   90.00
_cell.angle_gamma   90.00
#
_symmetry.space_group_name_H-M   'P 1'
#
loop_
_entity.id
_entity.type
_entity.pdbx_description
1 polymer ?
#
loop_
_entity_poly.entity_id
_entity_poly.type
_entity_poly.pdbx_seq_one_letter_code
_entity_poly.pdbx_strand_id
1 'polypeptide(L)'
;MKKYSPKFSLGSLYICSKCGKDFSEPDNADQLKSDLRSELKNYNDAHKKVRVMVSGCLGVCEKGEQVFAYYPNQGEMELCTTDSNKFEKSKNEILDFIKTKIK
;
A
#
# COMPACT_ATOMS: atom_id res chain seq x y z
N MET A 1 -0.36 20.26 -22.54
CA MET A 1 -0.64 19.23 -21.51
C MET A 1 -1.54 19.85 -20.44
N LYS A 2 -2.66 19.21 -20.08
CA LYS A 2 -3.58 19.72 -19.03
C LYS A 2 -3.18 19.12 -17.67
N LYS A 3 -3.24 19.93 -16.60
CA LYS A 3 -2.95 19.49 -15.23
C LYS A 3 -4.27 19.38 -14.45
N TYR A 4 -4.38 18.36 -13.61
CA TYR A 4 -5.54 18.12 -12.76
C TYR A 4 -5.09 17.99 -11.30
N SER A 5 -5.93 18.45 -10.38
CA SER A 5 -5.71 18.22 -8.96
C SER A 5 -6.10 16.78 -8.61
N PRO A 6 -5.21 16.00 -7.97
CA PRO A 6 -5.54 14.65 -7.54
C PRO A 6 -6.64 14.68 -6.47
N LYS A 7 -7.58 13.74 -6.55
CA LYS A 7 -8.66 13.59 -5.56
C LYS A 7 -8.13 13.25 -4.15
N PHE A 8 -7.00 12.54 -4.09
CA PHE A 8 -6.32 12.15 -2.87
C PHE A 8 -5.16 13.11 -2.65
N SER A 9 -5.22 13.91 -1.58
CA SER A 9 -4.35 15.07 -1.39
C SER A 9 -2.89 14.72 -1.07
N LEU A 10 -2.61 13.53 -0.52
CA LEU A 10 -1.26 13.14 -0.11
C LEU A 10 -0.57 12.21 -1.12
N GLY A 11 -1.30 11.26 -1.71
CA GLY A 11 -0.70 10.34 -2.69
C GLY A 11 -1.43 9.01 -2.81
N SER A 12 -0.70 8.01 -3.31
CA SER A 12 -1.19 6.64 -3.51
C SER A 12 -0.24 5.60 -2.93
N LEU A 13 -0.79 4.63 -2.22
CA LEU A 13 -0.15 3.41 -1.76
C LEU A 13 -0.48 2.28 -2.75
N TYR A 14 0.55 1.65 -3.31
CA TYR A 14 0.44 0.51 -4.21
C TYR A 14 0.96 -0.75 -3.54
N ILE A 15 0.19 -1.82 -3.59
CA ILE A 15 0.53 -3.14 -3.06
C ILE A 15 0.80 -4.06 -4.25
N CYS A 16 1.94 -4.72 -4.29
CA CYS A 16 2.27 -5.62 -5.39
C CYS A 16 1.39 -6.89 -5.33
N SER A 17 0.66 -7.18 -6.41
CA SER A 17 -0.16 -8.41 -6.54
C SER A 17 0.64 -9.68 -6.81
N LYS A 18 1.92 -9.55 -7.15
CA LYS A 18 2.78 -10.68 -7.53
C LYS A 18 3.67 -11.16 -6.38
N CYS A 19 4.05 -10.25 -5.49
CA CYS A 19 4.82 -10.56 -4.29
C CYS A 19 3.89 -11.10 -3.20
N GLY A 20 4.42 -11.92 -2.30
CA GLY A 20 3.63 -12.54 -1.23
C GLY A 20 2.55 -13.53 -1.69
N LYS A 21 2.44 -13.82 -2.99
CA LYS A 21 1.60 -14.90 -3.52
C LYS A 21 2.28 -16.24 -3.24
N ASP A 22 1.78 -16.95 -2.24
CA ASP A 22 1.91 -18.40 -2.18
C ASP A 22 0.65 -19.03 -2.83
N PHE A 23 0.76 -20.23 -3.38
CA PHE A 23 -0.37 -20.91 -4.05
C PHE A 23 -1.56 -21.16 -3.09
N SER A 24 -1.32 -21.10 -1.78
CA SER A 24 -2.32 -21.19 -0.73
C SER A 24 -3.13 -19.91 -0.51
N GLU A 25 -2.61 -18.72 -0.84
CA GLU A 25 -3.23 -17.43 -0.51
C GLU A 25 -3.13 -16.42 -1.67
N PRO A 26 -3.79 -16.68 -2.80
CA PRO A 26 -3.64 -15.89 -4.03
C PRO A 26 -4.16 -14.44 -3.93
N ASP A 27 -5.04 -14.12 -2.97
CA ASP A 27 -5.74 -12.83 -2.90
C ASP A 27 -5.22 -11.90 -1.79
N ASN A 28 -4.07 -12.20 -1.20
CA ASN A 28 -3.50 -11.45 -0.07
C ASN A 28 -3.33 -9.94 -0.36
N ALA A 29 -2.94 -9.55 -1.58
CA ALA A 29 -2.78 -8.14 -1.92
C ALA A 29 -4.12 -7.38 -1.96
N ASP A 30 -5.19 -8.01 -2.46
CA ASP A 30 -6.52 -7.41 -2.51
C ASP A 30 -7.19 -7.35 -1.13
N GLN A 31 -6.93 -8.37 -0.30
CA GLN A 31 -7.33 -8.38 1.11
C GLN A 31 -6.59 -7.28 1.89
N LEU A 32 -5.25 -7.18 1.76
CA LEU A 32 -4.45 -6.09 2.36
C LEU A 32 -4.98 -4.72 1.95
N LYS A 33 -5.27 -4.51 0.65
CA LYS A 33 -5.87 -3.26 0.16
C LYS A 33 -7.18 -2.94 0.88
N SER A 34 -8.06 -3.93 1.04
CA SER A 34 -9.39 -3.75 1.62
C SER A 34 -9.32 -3.44 3.11
N ASP A 35 -8.44 -4.13 3.84
CA ASP A 35 -8.24 -3.94 5.28
C ASP A 35 -7.56 -2.60 5.56
N LEU A 36 -6.49 -2.26 4.84
CA LEU A 36 -5.83 -0.96 4.98
C LEU A 36 -6.79 0.20 4.69
N ARG A 37 -7.70 0.07 3.73
CA ARG A 37 -8.73 1.11 3.48
C ARG A 37 -9.72 1.23 4.62
N SER A 38 -10.09 0.12 5.24
CA SER A 38 -10.98 0.10 6.40
C SER A 38 -10.32 0.75 7.61
N GLU A 39 -9.06 0.43 7.89
CA GLU A 39 -8.27 1.05 8.97
C GLU A 39 -8.07 2.54 8.75
N LEU A 40 -7.71 2.96 7.52
CA LEU A 40 -7.57 4.38 7.17
C LEU A 40 -8.89 5.15 7.16
N LYS A 41 -10.04 4.46 7.09
CA LYS A 41 -11.35 5.09 7.28
C LYS A 41 -11.56 5.49 8.73
N ASN A 42 -11.10 4.65 9.65
CA ASN A 42 -11.19 4.86 11.09
C ASN A 42 -10.10 5.83 11.61
N TYR A 43 -9.06 6.11 10.82
CA TYR A 43 -7.97 7.02 11.17
C TYR A 43 -8.12 8.39 10.48
N ASN A 44 -8.72 9.38 11.16
CA ASN A 44 -8.76 10.80 10.73
C ASN A 44 -9.12 11.03 9.25
N ASP A 45 -10.10 10.27 8.72
CA ASP A 45 -10.53 10.35 7.31
C ASP A 45 -9.38 10.11 6.30
N ALA A 46 -8.30 9.44 6.70
CA ALA A 46 -7.10 9.24 5.90
C ALA A 46 -7.35 8.50 4.58
N HIS A 47 -8.38 7.67 4.51
CA HIS A 47 -8.85 7.03 3.27
C HIS A 47 -9.23 8.04 2.16
N LYS A 48 -9.49 9.30 2.50
CA LYS A 48 -9.72 10.41 1.54
C LYS A 48 -8.41 11.11 1.14
N LYS A 49 -7.37 11.01 1.96
CA LYS A 49 -6.06 11.66 1.75
C LYS A 49 -5.11 10.78 0.93
N VAL A 50 -5.13 9.47 1.16
CA VAL A 50 -4.27 8.49 0.48
C VAL A 50 -5.12 7.44 -0.23
N ARG A 51 -4.81 7.18 -1.50
CA ARG A 51 -5.45 6.11 -2.27
C ARG A 51 -4.72 4.80 -2.05
N VAL A 52 -5.41 3.73 -1.67
CA VAL A 52 -4.80 2.39 -1.59
C VAL A 52 -5.25 1.55 -2.79
N MET A 53 -4.29 0.94 -3.48
CA MET A 53 -4.51 0.13 -4.68
C MET A 53 -3.58 -1.08 -4.72
N VAL A 54 -3.99 -2.08 -5.49
CA VAL A 54 -3.11 -3.15 -5.93
C VAL A 54 -2.53 -2.78 -7.29
N SER A 55 -1.27 -3.14 -7.52
CA SER A 55 -0.55 -2.99 -8.79
C SER A 55 -0.03 -4.35 -9.26
N GLY A 56 0.48 -4.38 -10.49
CA GLY A 56 1.35 -5.47 -10.95
C GLY A 56 2.68 -5.48 -10.20
N CYS A 57 3.72 -6.02 -10.85
CA CYS A 57 5.08 -6.00 -10.28
C CYS A 57 5.54 -4.54 -10.05
N LEU A 58 6.18 -4.28 -8.90
CA LEU A 58 6.76 -2.97 -8.56
C LEU A 58 8.28 -2.92 -8.76
N GLY A 59 8.88 -3.95 -9.38
CA GLY A 59 10.30 -3.99 -9.71
C GLY A 59 11.22 -4.59 -8.63
N VAL A 60 10.66 -4.95 -7.47
CA VAL A 60 11.35 -5.70 -6.40
C VAL A 60 10.52 -6.93 -6.07
N CYS A 61 11.18 -8.08 -5.92
CA CYS A 61 10.56 -9.38 -5.64
C CYS A 61 11.48 -10.21 -4.74
N GLU A 62 11.54 -9.87 -3.46
CA GLU A 62 12.24 -10.69 -2.47
C GLU A 62 11.37 -11.87 -2.00
N LYS A 63 11.99 -13.03 -1.82
CA LYS A 63 11.28 -14.26 -1.47
C LYS A 63 10.74 -14.16 -0.03
N GLY A 64 9.45 -14.42 0.15
CA GLY A 64 8.80 -14.34 1.46
C GLY A 64 8.51 -12.90 1.89
N GLU A 65 8.60 -11.94 0.96
CA GLU A 65 8.25 -10.55 1.23
C GLU A 65 7.10 -10.05 0.35
N GLN A 66 6.30 -9.17 0.93
CA GLN A 66 5.27 -8.38 0.28
C GLN A 66 5.84 -7.00 -0.01
N VAL A 67 5.85 -6.64 -1.29
CA VAL A 67 6.35 -5.34 -1.75
C VAL A 67 5.19 -4.35 -1.83
N PHE A 68 5.44 -3.13 -1.38
CA PHE A 68 4.51 -2.00 -1.50
C PHE A 68 5.27 -0.71 -1.76
N ALA A 69 4.59 0.28 -2.34
CA ALA A 69 5.19 1.56 -2.65
C ALA A 69 4.26 2.71 -2.31
N TYR A 70 4.81 3.77 -1.73
CA TYR A 70 4.12 5.04 -1.57
C TYR A 70 4.60 6.05 -2.61
N TYR A 71 3.64 6.54 -3.38
CA TYR A 71 3.81 7.57 -4.39
C TYR A 71 3.16 8.84 -3.87
N PRO A 72 3.94 9.77 -3.27
CA PRO A 72 3.38 11.03 -2.83
C PRO A 72 3.03 11.90 -4.04
N ASN A 73 2.08 12.81 -3.87
CA ASN A 73 1.80 13.83 -4.89
C ASN A 73 2.97 14.82 -5.05
N GLN A 74 3.84 14.91 -4.05
CA GLN A 74 5.02 15.77 -4.02
C GLN A 74 6.18 15.03 -3.34
N GLY A 75 7.33 15.00 -3.99
CA GLY A 75 8.53 14.32 -3.48
C GLY A 75 8.82 13.01 -4.20
N GLU A 76 9.70 12.22 -3.59
CA GLU A 76 10.18 10.95 -4.15
C GLU A 76 9.29 9.78 -3.74
N MET A 77 9.24 8.78 -4.61
CA MET A 77 8.56 7.52 -4.29
C MET A 77 9.39 6.70 -3.30
N GLU A 78 8.70 6.00 -2.41
CA GLU A 78 9.31 5.07 -1.46
C GLU A 78 8.84 3.66 -1.79
N LEU A 79 9.79 2.74 -2.03
CA LEU A 79 9.54 1.33 -2.32
C LEU A 79 10.05 0.49 -1.14
N CYS A 80 9.16 -0.27 -0.53
CA CYS A 80 9.40 -0.97 0.72
C CYS A 80 8.96 -2.44 0.63
N THR A 81 9.47 -3.26 1.54
CA THR A 81 9.06 -4.65 1.70
C THR A 81 8.69 -4.95 3.15
N THR A 82 7.88 -5.97 3.35
CA THR A 82 7.49 -6.53 4.66
C THR A 82 7.35 -8.05 4.54
N ASP A 83 7.44 -8.76 5.66
CA ASP A 83 7.29 -10.23 5.74
C ASP A 83 5.90 -10.69 5.26
N SER A 84 5.83 -11.42 4.14
CA SER A 84 4.57 -11.88 3.55
C SER A 84 3.99 -13.11 4.23
N ASN A 85 4.76 -13.84 5.04
CA ASN A 85 4.29 -15.07 5.67
C ASN A 85 3.32 -14.81 6.84
N LYS A 86 3.16 -13.54 7.23
CA LYS A 86 2.31 -13.12 8.33
C LYS A 86 1.46 -11.93 7.89
N PHE A 87 0.27 -12.21 7.38
CA PHE A 87 -0.67 -11.18 6.88
C PHE A 87 -0.85 -10.01 7.85
N GLU A 88 -1.17 -10.30 9.12
CA GLU A 88 -1.39 -9.28 10.14
C GLU A 88 -0.16 -8.40 10.40
N LYS A 89 1.04 -8.99 10.35
CA LYS A 89 2.30 -8.25 10.48
C LYS A 89 2.48 -7.30 9.29
N SER A 90 2.33 -7.82 8.07
CA SER A 90 2.38 -7.01 6.84
C SER A 90 1.38 -5.87 6.86
N LYS A 91 0.13 -6.14 7.24
CA LYS A 91 -0.92 -5.12 7.36
C LYS A 91 -0.50 -4.02 8.35
N ASN A 92 -0.04 -4.39 9.55
CA ASN A 92 0.32 -3.42 10.59
C ASN A 92 1.55 -2.59 10.21
N GLU A 93 2.59 -3.21 9.65
CA GLU A 93 3.80 -2.48 9.22
C GLU A 93 3.49 -1.49 8.09
N ILE A 94 2.68 -1.88 7.10
CA ILE A 94 2.24 -0.98 6.03
C ILE A 94 1.35 0.15 6.59
N LEU A 95 0.45 -0.18 7.53
CA LEU A 95 -0.44 0.79 8.15
C LEU A 95 0.34 1.83 8.97
N ASP A 96 1.30 1.40 9.77
CA ASP A 96 2.13 2.28 10.58
C ASP A 96 3.01 3.17 9.70
N PHE A 97 3.60 2.59 8.65
CA PHE A 97 4.33 3.35 7.64
C PHE A 97 3.44 4.44 7.01
N ILE A 98 2.23 4.11 6.54
CA ILE A 98 1.38 5.11 5.87
C ILE A 98 0.87 6.18 6.83
N LYS A 99 0.64 5.85 8.11
CA LYS A 99 0.32 6.83 9.16
C LYS A 99 1.43 7.85 9.33
N THR A 100 2.71 7.49 9.18
CA THR A 100 3.81 8.48 9.22
C THR A 100 3.74 9.51 8.08
N LYS A 101 3.08 9.17 6.98
CA LYS A 101 2.89 10.06 5.82
C LYS A 101 1.65 10.94 5.97
N ILE A 102 0.74 10.58 6.87
CA ILE A 102 -0.50 11.29 7.15
C ILE A 102 -0.25 12.21 8.36
N LYS A 103 -0.13 13.51 8.09
CA LYS A 103 -0.20 14.55 9.13
C LYS A 103 -1.66 14.81 9.55
#